data_AF-A0AAV5JGU8-F1
#
_entry.id   AF-A0AAV5JGU8-F1
#
_cell.length_a   1.000
_cell.length_b   1.000
_cell.length_c   1.000
_cell.angle_alpha   90.00
_cell.angle_beta   90.00
_cell.angle_gamma   90.00
#
_symmetry.space_group_name_H-M   'P 1'
#
loop_
_entity.id
_entity.type
_entity.pdbx_description
1 polymer ?
#
loop_
_entity_poly.entity_id
_entity_poly.type
_entity_poly.pdbx_seq_one_letter_code
_entity_poly.pdbx_strand_id
1 'polypeptide(L)'
;MIQDAISLGQLYLISINLAEKNATNIISYNIEKLLTNETIVGHVRSCVDTCAEVYSPVISLLQDAHNAFKSKNYATAKASLSSAITIPDSCEQFFAEGEIATESLLAKEDATFHQMAAISLAFLSMMQG
;
A
#
# COMPACT_ATOMS: atom_id res chain seq x y z
N MET A 1 -12.23 -0.54 -37.05
CA MET A 1 -12.32 -0.25 -35.60
C MET A 1 -10.92 -0.24 -35.05
N ILE A 2 -10.32 0.93 -34.88
CA ILE A 2 -9.07 1.05 -34.13
C ILE A 2 -9.47 1.09 -32.66
N GLN A 3 -8.95 0.15 -31.90
CA GLN A 3 -9.13 0.01 -30.46
C GLN A 3 -8.57 1.26 -29.78
N ASP A 4 -9.33 1.91 -28.89
CA ASP A 4 -8.83 3.03 -28.09
C ASP A 4 -7.56 2.59 -27.37
N ALA A 5 -6.41 3.15 -27.76
CA ALA A 5 -5.13 2.77 -27.17
C ALA A 5 -5.06 3.30 -25.72
N ILE A 6 -4.89 2.40 -24.75
CA ILE A 6 -4.69 2.78 -23.35
C ILE A 6 -3.27 3.36 -23.20
N SER A 7 -3.19 4.62 -22.80
CA SER A 7 -1.93 5.31 -22.50
C SER A 7 -1.31 4.86 -21.16
N LEU A 8 0.00 5.06 -21.01
CA LEU A 8 0.71 4.83 -19.74
C LEU A 8 0.10 5.62 -18.58
N GLY A 9 -0.38 6.85 -18.84
CA GLY A 9 -1.05 7.65 -17.82
C GLY A 9 -2.39 7.05 -17.37
N GLN A 10 -3.15 6.45 -18.29
CA GLN A 10 -4.37 5.72 -17.93
C GLN A 10 -4.05 4.45 -17.14
N LEU A 11 -3.01 3.70 -17.50
CA LEU A 11 -2.56 2.53 -16.73
C LEU A 11 -2.10 2.91 -15.32
N TYR A 12 -1.35 4.00 -15.18
CA TYR A 12 -0.98 4.56 -13.88
C TYR A 12 -2.23 4.86 -13.04
N LEU A 13 -3.19 5.63 -13.57
CA LEU A 13 -4.41 6.01 -12.85
C LEU A 13 -5.26 4.80 -12.46
N ILE A 14 -5.36 3.79 -13.32
CA ILE A 14 -6.09 2.55 -13.01
C ILE A 14 -5.37 1.78 -11.89
N SER A 15 -4.06 1.59 -12.01
CA SER A 15 -3.27 0.83 -11.04
C SER A 15 -3.24 1.49 -9.65
N ILE A 16 -3.08 2.81 -9.57
CA ILE A 16 -3.04 3.50 -8.28
C ILE A 16 -4.41 3.49 -7.58
N ASN A 17 -5.51 3.61 -8.34
CA ASN A 17 -6.85 3.45 -7.79
C ASN A 17 -7.12 2.03 -7.29
N LEU A 18 -6.52 1.02 -7.94
CA LEU A 18 -6.60 -0.36 -7.48
C LEU A 18 -5.82 -0.54 -6.17
N ALA A 19 -4.62 0.03 -6.07
CA ALA A 19 -3.84 0.05 -4.84
C ALA A 19 -4.57 0.76 -3.69
N GLU A 20 -5.22 1.91 -3.96
CA GLU A 20 -6.02 2.65 -2.96
C GLU A 20 -7.19 1.80 -2.42
N LYS A 21 -7.91 1.12 -3.31
CA LYS A 21 -8.99 0.20 -2.90
C LYS A 21 -8.47 -0.99 -2.11
N ASN A 22 -7.33 -1.54 -2.51
CA ASN A 22 -6.71 -2.65 -1.79
C ASN A 22 -6.25 -2.22 -0.39
N ALA A 23 -5.55 -1.10 -0.26
CA ALA A 23 -5.18 -0.52 1.04
C ALA A 23 -6.40 -0.21 1.92
N THR A 24 -7.48 0.31 1.34
CA THR A 24 -8.73 0.57 2.06
C THR A 24 -9.29 -0.74 2.62
N ASN A 25 -9.27 -1.83 1.85
CA ASN A 25 -9.69 -3.14 2.32
C ASN A 25 -8.78 -3.68 3.43
N ILE A 26 -7.45 -3.49 3.32
CA ILE A 26 -6.51 -3.89 4.36
C ILE A 26 -6.85 -3.18 5.67
N ILE A 27 -7.05 -1.86 5.65
CA ILE A 27 -7.35 -1.08 6.85
C ILE A 27 -8.74 -1.45 7.42
N SER A 28 -9.79 -1.30 6.61
CA SER A 28 -11.19 -1.38 7.08
C SER A 28 -11.73 -2.80 7.23
N TYR A 29 -11.00 -3.82 6.78
CA TYR A 29 -11.42 -5.20 6.93
C TYR A 29 -10.37 -6.05 7.60
N ASN A 30 -9.15 -6.13 7.05
CA ASN A 30 -8.14 -7.04 7.58
C ASN A 30 -7.64 -6.56 8.96
N ILE A 31 -7.12 -5.34 9.07
CA ILE A 31 -6.59 -4.78 10.32
C ILE A 31 -7.72 -4.64 11.36
N GLU A 32 -8.87 -4.07 10.99
CA GLU A 32 -9.99 -3.92 11.92
C GLU A 32 -10.48 -5.27 12.50
N LYS A 33 -10.55 -6.32 11.65
CA LYS A 33 -10.91 -7.67 12.11
C LYS A 33 -9.88 -8.25 13.08
N LEU A 34 -8.59 -8.00 12.86
CA LEU A 34 -7.53 -8.45 13.77
C LEU A 34 -7.58 -7.68 15.10
N LEU A 35 -7.81 -6.37 15.07
CA LEU A 35 -7.96 -5.52 16.25
C LEU A 35 -9.17 -5.90 17.12
N THR A 36 -10.26 -6.34 16.50
CA THR A 36 -11.49 -6.76 17.20
C THR A 36 -11.47 -8.22 17.65
N ASN A 37 -10.48 -9.02 17.23
CA ASN A 37 -10.36 -10.41 17.63
C ASN A 37 -9.69 -10.54 19.01
N GLU A 38 -10.47 -10.94 20.02
CA GLU A 38 -10.01 -11.14 21.40
C GLU A 38 -9.02 -12.30 21.57
N THR A 39 -8.90 -13.20 20.60
CA THR A 39 -7.90 -14.30 20.66
C THR A 39 -6.50 -13.85 20.30
N ILE A 40 -6.34 -12.68 19.66
CA ILE A 40 -5.05 -12.08 19.33
C ILE A 40 -4.56 -11.28 20.53
N VAL A 41 -3.51 -11.77 21.18
CA VAL A 41 -2.97 -11.24 22.44
C VAL A 41 -1.45 -11.14 22.42
N GLY A 42 -0.87 -10.46 23.41
CA GLY A 42 0.57 -10.41 23.61
C GLY A 42 1.33 -9.75 22.46
N HIS A 43 2.44 -10.36 22.04
CA HIS A 43 3.28 -9.83 20.97
C HIS A 43 2.52 -9.62 19.65
N VAL A 44 1.73 -10.62 19.22
CA VAL A 44 0.95 -10.53 17.97
C VAL A 44 -0.03 -9.36 18.00
N ARG A 45 -0.66 -9.09 19.15
CA ARG A 45 -1.53 -7.92 19.32
C ARG A 45 -0.78 -6.61 19.12
N SER A 46 0.39 -6.48 19.75
CA SER A 46 1.25 -5.30 19.60
C SER A 46 1.68 -5.08 18.15
N CYS A 47 1.98 -6.16 17.41
CA CYS A 47 2.32 -6.08 15.98
C CYS A 47 1.12 -5.55 15.17
N VAL A 48 -0.10 -6.08 15.40
CA VAL A 48 -1.32 -5.61 14.71
C VAL A 48 -1.62 -4.13 15.02
N ASP A 49 -1.50 -3.71 16.29
CA ASP A 49 -1.70 -2.31 16.69
C ASP A 49 -0.69 -1.40 15.96
N THR A 50 0.57 -1.81 15.90
CA THR A 50 1.63 -1.07 15.18
C THR A 50 1.36 -1.03 13.67
N CYS A 51 0.93 -2.14 13.08
CA CYS A 51 0.53 -2.18 11.67
C CYS A 51 -0.60 -1.19 11.38
N ALA A 52 -1.59 -1.06 12.26
CA ALA A 52 -2.66 -0.07 12.10
C ALA A 52 -2.11 1.38 12.08
N GLU A 53 -1.13 1.69 12.93
CA GLU A 53 -0.49 3.00 12.97
C GLU A 53 0.29 3.30 11.69
N VAL A 54 1.14 2.36 11.22
CA VAL A 54 1.95 2.58 10.01
C VAL A 54 1.14 2.54 8.73
N TYR A 55 -0.01 1.87 8.71
CA TYR A 55 -0.96 1.90 7.59
C TYR A 55 -1.81 3.17 7.55
N SER A 56 -1.95 3.90 8.65
CA SER A 56 -2.80 5.10 8.72
C SER A 56 -2.55 6.16 7.61
N PRO A 57 -1.32 6.42 7.12
CA PRO A 57 -1.09 7.40 6.07
C PRO A 57 -1.18 6.82 4.65
N VAL A 58 -1.35 5.51 4.45
CA VAL A 58 -1.22 4.91 3.11
C VAL A 58 -2.22 5.50 2.11
N ILE A 59 -3.46 5.77 2.53
CA ILE A 59 -4.51 6.29 1.66
C ILE A 59 -4.21 7.73 1.25
N SER A 60 -3.77 8.58 2.19
CA SER A 60 -3.40 9.96 1.87
C SER A 60 -2.19 10.01 0.94
N LEU A 61 -1.19 9.13 1.15
CA LEU A 61 -0.03 9.02 0.26
C LEU A 61 -0.42 8.62 -1.19
N LEU A 62 -1.35 7.67 -1.34
CA LEU A 62 -1.86 7.27 -2.66
C LEU A 62 -2.67 8.39 -3.33
N GLN A 63 -3.48 9.11 -2.55
CA GLN A 63 -4.25 10.26 -3.03
C GLN A 63 -3.34 11.42 -3.44
N ASP A 64 -2.30 11.70 -2.65
CA ASP A 64 -1.28 12.70 -2.97
C ASP A 64 -0.54 12.33 -4.25
N ALA A 65 -0.16 11.05 -4.41
CA ALA A 65 0.48 10.57 -5.62
C ALA A 65 -0.44 10.70 -6.86
N HIS A 66 -1.71 10.36 -6.71
CA HIS A 66 -2.72 10.51 -7.76
C HIS A 66 -2.95 11.99 -8.15
N ASN A 67 -3.07 12.88 -7.18
CA ASN A 67 -3.29 14.32 -7.41
C ASN A 67 -2.05 14.98 -8.02
N ALA A 68 -0.86 14.69 -7.50
CA ALA A 68 0.40 15.19 -8.04
C ALA A 68 0.60 14.75 -9.50
N PHE A 69 0.26 13.50 -9.83
CA PHE A 69 0.28 13.01 -11.20
C PHE A 69 -0.65 13.80 -12.12
N LYS A 70 -1.90 14.06 -11.70
CA LYS A 70 -2.86 14.87 -12.47
C LYS A 70 -2.35 16.30 -12.71
N SER A 71 -1.62 16.85 -11.77
CA SER A 71 -0.94 18.16 -11.88
C SER A 71 0.39 18.10 -12.63
N LYS A 72 0.76 16.96 -13.24
CA LYS A 72 2.05 16.70 -13.91
C LYS A 72 3.28 16.88 -13.01
N ASN A 73 3.10 16.91 -11.70
CA ASN A 73 4.18 16.91 -10.73
C ASN A 73 4.61 15.46 -10.44
N TYR A 74 5.32 14.87 -11.39
CA TYR A 74 5.73 13.46 -11.27
C TYR A 74 6.71 13.22 -10.13
N ALA A 75 7.54 14.22 -9.77
CA ALA A 75 8.49 14.12 -8.67
C ALA A 75 7.77 13.87 -7.33
N THR A 76 6.76 14.69 -7.02
CA THR A 76 5.92 14.48 -5.84
C THR A 76 5.12 13.18 -5.96
N ALA A 77 4.57 12.87 -7.14
CA ALA A 77 3.84 11.61 -7.34
C ALA A 77 4.68 10.38 -6.99
N LYS A 78 5.94 10.38 -7.43
CA LYS A 78 6.88 9.28 -7.18
C LYS A 78 7.29 9.21 -5.72
N ALA A 79 7.56 10.36 -5.09
CA ALA A 79 7.90 10.41 -3.68
C ALA A 79 6.76 9.84 -2.82
N SER A 80 5.53 10.31 -2.99
CA SER A 80 4.37 9.84 -2.23
C SER A 80 4.09 8.35 -2.47
N LEU A 81 4.15 7.88 -3.72
CA LEU A 81 3.94 6.46 -4.04
C LEU A 81 5.06 5.57 -3.49
N SER A 82 6.31 6.02 -3.51
CA SER A 82 7.44 5.27 -2.94
C SER A 82 7.31 5.13 -1.43
N SER A 83 6.87 6.19 -0.74
CA SER A 83 6.55 6.12 0.69
C SER A 83 5.40 5.16 0.99
N ALA A 84 4.38 5.08 0.11
CA ALA A 84 3.29 4.13 0.29
C ALA A 84 3.75 2.68 0.12
N ILE A 85 4.63 2.39 -0.85
CA ILE A 85 5.14 1.03 -1.14
C ILE A 85 5.87 0.41 0.06
N THR A 86 6.51 1.20 0.92
CA THR A 86 7.30 0.70 2.05
C THR A 86 6.48 0.40 3.31
N ILE A 87 5.20 0.79 3.34
CA ILE A 87 4.32 0.58 4.50
C ILE A 87 4.11 -0.91 4.83
N PRO A 88 3.77 -1.78 3.86
CA PRO A 88 3.63 -3.22 4.14
C PRO A 88 4.92 -3.84 4.67
N ASP A 89 6.06 -3.50 4.05
CA ASP A 89 7.37 -4.02 4.47
C ASP A 89 7.67 -3.65 5.93
N SER A 90 7.24 -2.46 6.35
CA SER A 90 7.37 -2.00 7.74
C SER A 90 6.44 -2.79 8.69
N CYS A 91 5.20 -3.07 8.28
CA CYS A 91 4.28 -3.91 9.05
C CYS A 91 4.84 -5.34 9.22
N GLU A 92 5.29 -5.96 8.14
CA GLU A 92 5.90 -7.29 8.15
C GLU A 92 7.15 -7.36 9.03
N GLN A 93 7.96 -6.30 9.03
CA GLN A 93 9.15 -6.22 9.88
C GLN A 93 8.80 -6.30 11.37
N PHE A 94 7.68 -5.71 11.82
CA PHE A 94 7.25 -5.81 13.23
C PHE A 94 6.87 -7.23 13.66
N PHE A 95 6.44 -8.10 12.75
CA PHE A 95 6.19 -9.52 13.04
C PHE A 95 7.48 -10.35 13.06
N ALA A 96 8.47 -9.93 12.27
CA ALA A 96 9.79 -10.57 12.18
C ALA A 96 10.74 -10.16 13.32
N GLU A 97 10.47 -9.06 14.00
CA GLU A 97 11.26 -8.52 15.10
C GLU A 97 10.80 -9.01 16.48
N GLY A 98 11.70 -9.58 17.27
CA GLY A 98 11.43 -10.00 18.65
C GLY A 98 12.17 -11.27 19.06
N GLU A 99 11.99 -11.69 20.32
CA GLU A 99 12.51 -12.99 20.81
C GLU A 99 11.78 -14.18 20.18
N ILE A 100 10.55 -13.96 19.70
CA ILE A 100 9.71 -14.96 19.03
C ILE A 100 9.23 -14.32 17.74
N ALA A 101 9.95 -14.56 16.64
CA ALA A 101 9.46 -14.23 15.32
C ALA A 101 8.12 -14.94 15.10
N THR A 102 7.11 -14.19 14.66
CA THR A 102 5.77 -14.72 14.37
C THR A 102 5.45 -14.52 12.90
N GLU A 103 4.68 -15.44 12.32
CA GLU A 103 4.18 -15.26 10.97
C GLU A 103 3.18 -14.10 10.96
N SER A 104 3.36 -13.15 10.02
CA SER A 104 2.42 -12.04 9.88
C SER A 104 1.04 -12.52 9.46
N LEU A 105 0.02 -12.01 10.15
CA LEU A 105 -1.38 -12.24 9.81
C LEU A 105 -1.83 -11.41 8.59
N LEU A 106 -0.95 -10.56 8.04
CA LEU A 106 -1.17 -9.69 6.88
C LEU A 106 -0.23 -10.00 5.71
N ALA A 107 0.66 -10.99 5.81
CA ALA A 107 1.71 -11.26 4.83
C ALA A 107 1.24 -11.30 3.37
N LYS A 108 0.07 -11.92 3.13
CA LYS A 108 -0.50 -12.03 1.78
C LYS A 108 -1.03 -10.69 1.28
N GLU A 109 -1.78 -10.00 2.12
CA GLU A 109 -2.34 -8.68 1.84
C GLU A 109 -1.23 -7.67 1.58
N ASP A 110 -0.22 -7.65 2.43
CA ASP A 110 0.94 -6.78 2.37
C ASP A 110 1.74 -6.99 1.09
N ALA A 111 2.04 -8.26 0.74
CA ALA A 111 2.70 -8.59 -0.51
C ALA A 111 1.88 -8.20 -1.74
N THR A 112 0.55 -8.34 -1.67
CA THR A 112 -0.36 -7.96 -2.76
C THR A 112 -0.35 -6.44 -2.96
N PHE A 113 -0.49 -5.67 -1.88
CA PHE A 113 -0.44 -4.22 -1.95
C PHE A 113 0.91 -3.72 -2.48
N HIS A 114 2.01 -4.26 -1.95
CA HIS A 114 3.37 -3.92 -2.40
C HIS A 114 3.48 -4.09 -3.93
N GLN A 115 3.06 -5.22 -4.48
CA GLN A 115 3.11 -5.48 -5.92
C GLN A 115 2.22 -4.51 -6.72
N MET A 116 1.01 -4.21 -6.25
CA MET A 116 0.11 -3.24 -6.91
C MET A 116 0.74 -1.85 -6.97
N ALA A 117 1.28 -1.38 -5.84
CA ALA A 117 1.91 -0.08 -5.76
C ALA A 117 3.23 -0.02 -6.57
N ALA A 118 4.01 -1.11 -6.60
CA ALA A 118 5.19 -1.25 -7.45
C ALA A 118 4.85 -1.19 -8.96
N ILE A 119 3.73 -1.82 -9.38
CA ILE A 119 3.24 -1.70 -10.77
C ILE A 119 2.88 -0.25 -11.10
N SER A 120 2.19 0.46 -10.20
CA SER A 120 1.92 1.89 -10.37
C SER A 120 3.21 2.71 -10.50
N LEU A 121 4.22 2.41 -9.69
CA LEU A 121 5.51 3.11 -9.72
C LEU A 121 6.27 2.84 -11.02
N ALA A 122 6.17 1.64 -11.57
CA ALA A 122 6.74 1.29 -12.86
C ALA A 122 6.13 2.15 -13.99
N PHE A 123 4.79 2.23 -14.06
CA PHE A 123 4.12 3.10 -15.05
C PHE A 123 4.51 4.57 -14.88
N LEU A 124 4.55 5.07 -13.64
CA LEU A 124 4.96 6.44 -13.35
C LEU A 124 6.39 6.72 -13.82
N SER A 125 7.31 5.80 -13.56
CA SER A 125 8.73 5.94 -13.90
C SER A 125 8.96 5.97 -15.41
N MET A 126 8.12 5.28 -16.20
CA MET A 126 8.17 5.34 -17.67
C MET A 126 7.78 6.70 -18.25
N MET A 127 7.11 7.57 -17.46
CA MET A 127 6.68 8.91 -17.87
C MET A 127 7.62 10.02 -17.36
N GLN A 128 8.58 9.68 -16.49
CA GLN A 128 9.54 10.62 -15.90
C GLN A 128 10.83 10.81 -16.71
N GLY A 129 10.81 10.48 -18.00
CA GLY A 129 11.94 10.65 -18.93
C GLY A 129 12.15 12.09 -19.38
#